data_AF-F3FXR3-F1
#
_entry.id   AF-F3FXR3-F1
#
_cell.length_a   1.000
_cell.length_b   1.000
_cell.length_c   1.000
_cell.angle_alpha   90.00
_cell.angle_beta   90.00
_cell.angle_gamma   90.00
#
_symmetry.space_group_name_H-M   'P 1'
#
loop_
_entity.id
_entity.type
_entity.pdbx_description
1 polymer ?
#
loop_
_entity_poly.entity_id
_entity_poly.type
_entity_poly.pdbx_seq_one_letter_code
_entity_poly.pdbx_strand_id
1 'polypeptide(L)' 'GPLVRGRLVRMADDDHVLLVTMHHIVSDGWSADVLTRELGALYAAFSAGAEDPLPALPVQYA' A
#
# COMPACT_ATOMS: atom_id res chain seq x y z
N GLY A 1 -7.16 -17.90 0.40
CA GLY A 1 -7.74 -16.58 0.02
C GLY A 1 -6.63 -15.57 -0.17
N PRO A 2 -6.89 -14.36 -0.69
CA PRO A 2 -5.83 -13.36 -0.86
C PRO A 2 -5.18 -13.03 0.49
N LEU A 3 -3.85 -12.95 0.51
CA LEU A 3 -3.05 -12.73 1.72
C LEU A 3 -3.03 -11.26 2.15
N VAL A 4 -3.46 -10.35 1.27
CA VAL A 4 -3.64 -8.93 1.51
C VAL A 4 -5.09 -8.56 1.24
N ARG A 5 -5.68 -7.76 2.12
CA ARG A 5 -7.06 -7.25 1.98
C ARG A 5 -7.09 -5.77 2.36
N GLY A 6 -7.67 -4.95 1.47
CA GLY A 6 -7.94 -3.53 1.71
C GLY A 6 -9.44 -3.24 1.85
N ARG A 7 -9.78 -2.26 2.69
CA ARG A 7 -11.11 -1.66 2.82
C ARG A 7 -10.97 -0.17 3.02
N LEU A 8 -11.66 0.63 2.20
CA LEU A 8 -11.79 2.06 2.43
C LEU A 8 -13.11 2.33 3.14
N VAL A 9 -13.05 2.88 4.34
CA VAL A 9 -14.22 3.24 5.15
C VAL A 9 -14.40 4.74 5.04
N ARG A 10 -15.55 5.17 4.50
CA ARG A 10 -15.93 6.59 4.45
C ARG A 10 -16.49 7.01 5.81
N MET A 11 -15.87 8.00 6.44
CA MET A 11 -16.31 8.58 7.71
C MET A 11 -17.17 9.83 7.45
N ALA A 12 -16.78 10.64 6.46
CA ALA A 12 -17.51 11.79 5.92
C ALA A 12 -17.15 11.99 4.43
N ASP A 13 -17.59 13.07 3.79
CA ASP A 13 -17.33 13.29 2.36
C ASP A 13 -15.84 13.41 2.02
N ASP A 14 -15.05 14.06 2.88
CA ASP A 14 -13.61 14.28 2.73
C ASP A 14 -12.77 13.58 3.82
N ASP A 15 -13.35 12.60 4.52
CA ASP A 15 -12.67 11.86 5.59
C ASP A 15 -12.86 10.34 5.42
N HIS A 16 -11.75 9.63 5.27
CA HIS A 16 -11.73 8.19 5.02
C HIS A 16 -10.61 7.51 5.78
N VAL A 17 -10.89 6.29 6.23
CA VAL A 17 -9.89 5.39 6.82
C VAL A 17 -9.62 4.25 5.86
N LEU A 18 -8.37 4.10 5.44
CA LEU A 18 -7.92 2.92 4.70
C LEU A 18 -7.46 1.84 5.69
N LEU A 19 -8.22 0.75 5.78
CA LEU A 19 -7.86 -0.45 6.52
C LEU A 19 -7.17 -1.44 5.59
N VAL A 20 -5.92 -1.79 5.89
CA VAL A 20 -5.18 -2.86 5.21
C VAL A 20 -4.84 -3.95 6.22
N THR A 21 -5.08 -5.20 5.83
CA THR A 21 -4.70 -6.39 6.60
C THR A 21 -3.87 -7.32 5.74
N MET A 22 -2.79 -7.83 6.32
CA MET A 22 -1.86 -8.73 5.66
C MET A 22 -1.64 -9.96 6.54
N HIS A 23 -1.57 -11.13 5.93
CA HIS A 23 -1.18 -12.33 6.64
C HIS A 23 0.34 -12.26 6.94
N HIS A 24 0.75 -12.53 8.18
CA HIS A 24 2.16 -12.46 8.59
C HIS A 24 3.14 -13.35 7.81
N ILE A 25 2.64 -14.25 6.96
CA ILE A 25 3.50 -15.08 6.10
C ILE A 25 4.11 -14.27 4.95
N VAL A 26 3.53 -13.11 4.62
CA VAL A 26 3.99 -12.18 3.59
C VAL A 26 4.36 -10.80 4.14
N SER A 27 4.39 -10.63 5.47
CA SER A 27 4.68 -9.33 6.09
C SER A 27 5.19 -9.47 7.52
N ASP A 28 6.21 -8.68 7.83
CA ASP A 28 6.70 -8.45 9.19
C ASP A 28 6.49 -6.99 9.62
N GLY A 29 7.03 -6.61 10.78
CA GLY A 29 6.93 -5.24 11.29
C GLY A 29 7.58 -4.21 10.37
N TRP A 30 8.67 -4.55 9.69
CA TRP A 30 9.34 -3.65 8.75
C TRP A 30 8.50 -3.45 7.48
N SER A 31 7.89 -4.53 6.99
CA SER A 31 7.08 -4.54 5.77
C SER A 31 5.92 -3.52 5.84
N ALA A 32 5.37 -3.29 7.04
CA ALA A 32 4.28 -2.32 7.23
C ALA A 32 4.72 -0.87 6.96
N ASP A 33 5.92 -0.49 7.39
CA ASP A 33 6.47 0.86 7.15
C ASP A 33 6.80 1.05 5.66
N VAL A 34 7.37 0.02 5.02
CA VAL A 34 7.64 0.02 3.58
C VAL A 34 6.34 0.19 2.79
N LEU A 35 5.32 -0.62 3.11
CA LEU A 35 4.00 -0.52 2.48
C LEU A 35 3.42 0.88 2.60
N THR A 36 3.44 1.46 3.80
CA THR A 36 2.85 2.78 4.06
C THR A 36 3.55 3.88 3.25
N ARG A 37 4.89 3.86 3.24
CA ARG A 37 5.69 4.84 2.47
C ARG A 37 5.47 4.71 0.97
N GLU A 38 5.53 3.49 0.44
CA GLU A 38 5.42 3.24 -1.00
C GLU A 38 4.01 3.46 -1.51
N LEU A 39 2.99 3.09 -0.74
CA LEU A 39 1.60 3.40 -1.05
C LEU A 39 1.38 4.91 -1.12
N GLY A 40 1.96 5.69 -0.21
CA GLY A 40 1.88 7.16 -0.25
C GLY A 40 2.53 7.76 -1.50
N ALA A 41 3.71 7.27 -1.88
CA ALA A 41 4.41 7.72 -3.08
C ALA A 41 3.63 7.39 -4.36
N LEU A 42 3.14 6.16 -4.48
CA LEU A 42 2.33 5.70 -5.60
C LEU A 42 1.00 6.46 -5.68
N TYR A 43 0.32 6.65 -4.55
CA TYR A 43 -0.93 7.38 -4.49
C TYR A 43 -0.76 8.83 -4.96
N ALA A 44 0.29 9.52 -4.50
CA ALA A 44 0.58 10.89 -4.93
C ALA A 44 0.89 10.97 -6.43
N ALA A 45 1.73 10.07 -6.96
CA ALA A 45 2.09 10.04 -8.37
C ALA A 45 0.86 9.76 -9.26
N PHE A 46 0.10 8.71 -8.95
CA PHE A 46 -1.05 8.31 -9.76
C PHE A 46 -2.22 9.30 -9.65
N SER A 47 -2.41 9.94 -8.49
CA SER A 47 -3.43 11.00 -8.36
C SER A 47 -3.11 12.24 -9.20
N ALA A 48 -1.83 12.47 -9.51
CA ALA A 48 -1.38 13.52 -10.42
C ALA A 48 -1.27 13.07 -11.89
N GLY A 49 -1.61 11.81 -12.21
CA GLY A 49 -1.47 11.24 -13.55
C GLY A 49 -0.03 10.96 -13.98
N ALA A 50 0.91 10.90 -13.03
CA ALA A 50 2.31 10.54 -13.28
C ALA A 50 2.50 9.01 -13.31
N GLU A 51 3.65 8.57 -13.80
CA GLU A 51 4.06 7.15 -13.82
C GLU A 51 4.57 6.67 -12.44
N ASP A 52 4.85 5.37 -12.32
CA ASP A 52 5.41 4.75 -11.11
C ASP A 52 6.79 5.34 -10.78
N PRO A 53 6.95 6.03 -9.62
CA PRO A 53 8.22 6.63 -9.24
C PRO A 53 9.16 5.67 -8.51
N LEU A 54 8.72 4.44 -8.18
CA LEU A 54 9.51 3.51 -7.38
C LEU A 54 10.52 2.76 -8.24
N PRO A 55 11.76 2.55 -7.73
CA PRO A 55 12.74 1.75 -8.44
C PRO A 55 12.32 0.27 -8.45
N ALA A 56 12.68 -0.42 -9.53
CA ALA A 56 12.49 -1.87 -9.58
C ALA A 56 13.27 -2.56 -8.44
N LEU A 57 12.61 -3.50 -7.76
CA LEU A 57 13.22 -4.25 -6.69
C LEU A 57 14.32 -5.18 -7.26
N PRO A 58 15.53 -5.18 -6.66
CA PRO A 58 16.64 -6.00 -7.16
C PRO A 58 16.43 -7.50 -6.89
N VAL A 59 15.52 -7.84 -5.97
CA VAL A 59 15.17 -9.21 -5.59
C VAL A 59 13.65 -9.30 -5.50
N GLN A 60 13.09 -10.43 -5.94
CA GLN A 60 11.67 -10.75 -5.85
C GLN A 60 11.47 -12.07 -5.13
N TYR A 61 10.40 -12.16 -4.33
CA TYR A 61 9.95 -13.43 -3.76
C TYR A 61 9.33 -14.28 -4.87
N ALA A 62 9.77 -15.55 -4.99
CA ALA A 62 9.32 -16.52 -5.99
C ALA A 62 8.21 -17.44 -5.44
#